data_AF-A0A1K2H5C0-F1
#
_entry.id   AF-A0A1K2H5C0-F1
#
_cell.length_a   1.000
_cell.length_b   1.000
_cell.length_c   1.000
_cell.angle_alpha   90.00
_cell.angle_beta   90.00
_cell.angle_gamma   90.00
#
_symmetry.space_group_name_H-M   'P 1'
#
loop_
_entity.id
_entity.type
_entity.pdbx_description
1 polymer ?
#
loop_
_entity_poly.entity_id
_entity_poly.type
_entity_poly.pdbx_seq_one_letter_code
_entity_poly.pdbx_strand_id
1 'polypeptide(L)'
;MLAQRLFDEVSGKIAEVMAAGPARDIEKNVRAVLSAGFAKLDLVTREEFEVQQAVLAKTRETLTALEARVAALEARHAGEVAEAANPQDDF
;
A
#
# COMPACT_ATOMS: atom_id res chain seq x y z
N MET A 1 5.27 -10.71 -14.70
CA MET A 1 6.36 -11.71 -14.83
C MET A 1 6.48 -12.62 -13.61
N LEU A 2 6.46 -12.10 -12.37
CA LEU A 2 6.54 -12.93 -11.16
C LEU A 2 5.28 -13.80 -10.94
N ALA A 3 4.10 -13.19 -11.02
CA ALA A 3 2.81 -13.89 -10.88
C ALA A 3 2.60 -15.00 -11.92
N GLN A 4 3.09 -14.81 -13.15
CA GLN A 4 2.99 -15.81 -14.22
C GLN A 4 3.79 -17.06 -13.89
N ARG A 5 5.05 -16.90 -13.43
CA ARG A 5 5.91 -18.03 -13.04
C ARG A 5 5.37 -18.80 -11.83
N LEU A 6 4.77 -18.10 -10.88
CA LEU A 6 4.14 -18.72 -9.71
C LEU A 6 2.88 -19.51 -10.10
N PHE A 7 2.08 -18.98 -11.02
CA PHE A 7 0.92 -19.68 -11.57
C PHE A 7 1.34 -20.95 -12.32
N ASP A 8 2.40 -20.86 -13.14
CA ASP A 8 2.94 -22.00 -13.89
C ASP A 8 3.51 -23.09 -12.95
N GLU A 9 4.22 -22.71 -11.87
CA GLU A 9 4.73 -23.65 -10.86
C GLU A 9 3.61 -24.36 -10.08
N VAL A 10 2.57 -23.62 -9.70
CA VAL A 10 1.41 -24.17 -8.98
C VAL A 10 0.61 -25.08 -9.89
N SER A 11 0.38 -24.67 -11.14
CA SER A 11 -0.32 -25.47 -12.16
C SER A 11 0.39 -26.79 -12.44
N GLY A 12 1.73 -26.75 -12.59
CA GLY A 12 2.54 -27.95 -12.79
C GLY A 12 2.45 -28.95 -11.63
N LYS A 13 2.59 -28.48 -10.39
CA LYS A 13 2.47 -29.33 -9.18
C LYS A 13 1.07 -29.91 -8.97
N ILE A 14 0.02 -29.15 -9.31
CA ILE A 14 -1.36 -29.66 -9.25
C ILE A 14 -1.58 -30.77 -10.29
N ALA A 15 -1.06 -30.62 -11.51
CA ALA A 15 -1.17 -31.62 -12.56
C ALA A 15 -0.45 -32.93 -12.19
N GLU A 16 0.73 -32.82 -11.57
CA GLU A 16 1.53 -33.96 -11.11
C GLU A 16 0.81 -34.74 -9.99
N VAL A 17 0.21 -34.03 -9.05
CA VAL A 17 -0.57 -34.60 -7.94
C VAL A 17 -1.85 -35.29 -8.43
N MET A 18 -2.54 -34.69 -9.40
CA MET A 18 -3.75 -35.27 -10.03
C MET A 18 -3.45 -36.59 -10.76
N ALA A 19 -2.26 -36.72 -11.36
CA ALA A 19 -1.85 -37.92 -12.07
C ALA A 19 -1.42 -39.09 -11.16
N ALA A 20 -1.10 -38.81 -9.89
CA ALA A 20 -0.35 -39.73 -9.03
C ALA A 20 -1.14 -40.48 -7.94
N GLY A 21 -2.45 -40.24 -7.72
CA GLY A 21 -3.12 -40.95 -6.62
C GLY A 21 -4.65 -40.84 -6.50
N PRO A 22 -5.24 -41.60 -5.55
CA PRO A 22 -6.68 -41.60 -5.29
C PRO A 22 -7.18 -40.21 -4.89
N ALA A 23 -8.46 -39.91 -5.15
CA ALA A 23 -9.06 -38.58 -4.95
C ALA A 23 -8.76 -37.90 -3.59
N ARG A 24 -8.58 -38.68 -2.53
CA ARG A 24 -8.25 -38.19 -1.17
C ARG A 24 -6.82 -37.67 -1.02
N ASP A 25 -5.85 -38.27 -1.70
CA ASP A 25 -4.44 -37.83 -1.64
C ASP A 25 -4.20 -36.62 -2.53
N ILE A 26 -5.00 -36.49 -3.61
CA ILE A 26 -5.04 -35.29 -4.45
C ILE A 26 -5.47 -34.08 -3.62
N GLU A 27 -6.57 -34.18 -2.87
CA GLU A 27 -7.08 -33.07 -2.05
C GLU A 27 -6.04 -32.57 -1.04
N LYS A 28 -5.36 -33.48 -0.33
CA LYS A 28 -4.30 -33.15 0.63
C LYS A 28 -3.11 -32.45 -0.02
N ASN A 29 -2.61 -32.98 -1.13
CA ASN A 29 -1.46 -32.42 -1.82
C ASN A 29 -1.77 -31.08 -2.48
N VAL A 30 -2.96 -30.92 -3.08
CA VAL A 30 -3.41 -29.62 -3.64
C VAL A 30 -3.51 -28.57 -2.54
N ARG A 31 -4.08 -28.91 -1.36
CA ARG A 31 -4.12 -28.01 -0.22
C ARG A 31 -2.71 -27.60 0.24
N ALA A 32 -1.76 -28.54 0.32
CA ALA A 32 -0.38 -28.26 0.69
C ALA A 32 0.33 -27.33 -0.31
N VAL A 33 0.11 -27.54 -1.62
CA VAL A 33 0.67 -26.67 -2.69
C VAL A 33 0.08 -25.27 -2.62
N LEU A 34 -1.24 -25.13 -2.42
CA LEU A 34 -1.88 -23.82 -2.26
C LEU A 34 -1.40 -23.10 -1.00
N SER A 35 -1.29 -23.80 0.12
CA SER A 35 -0.73 -23.24 1.36
C SER A 35 0.73 -22.81 1.19
N ALA A 36 1.56 -23.61 0.49
CA ALA A 36 2.94 -23.25 0.20
C ALA A 36 3.04 -22.07 -0.80
N GLY A 37 2.12 -21.98 -1.76
CA GLY A 37 2.01 -20.86 -2.69
C GLY A 37 1.61 -19.57 -1.98
N PHE A 38 0.60 -19.62 -1.10
CA PHE A 38 0.18 -18.48 -0.29
C PHE A 38 1.24 -18.05 0.72
N ALA A 39 2.01 -18.98 1.30
CA ALA A 39 3.13 -18.65 2.19
C ALA A 39 4.30 -17.96 1.47
N LYS A 40 4.43 -18.15 0.14
CA LYS A 40 5.44 -17.47 -0.69
C LYS A 40 4.98 -16.10 -1.20
N LEU A 41 3.70 -15.77 -1.02
CA LEU A 41 3.15 -14.46 -1.36
C LEU A 41 3.17 -13.63 -0.07
N ASP A 42 3.63 -12.38 -0.13
CA ASP A 42 3.57 -11.43 1.00
C ASP A 42 2.12 -10.97 1.23
N LEU A 43 1.26 -11.92 1.59
CA LEU A 43 -0.17 -11.71 1.79
C LEU A 43 -0.38 -11.06 3.15
N VAL A 44 -1.00 -9.89 3.12
CA VAL A 44 -1.58 -9.27 4.31
C VAL A 44 -3.05 -9.66 4.40
N THR A 45 -3.55 -9.79 5.62
CA THR A 45 -4.97 -10.02 5.84
C THR A 45 -5.78 -8.83 5.33
N ARG A 46 -7.05 -9.08 4.99
CA ARG A 46 -7.97 -8.01 4.60
C ARG A 46 -8.08 -6.93 5.68
N GLU A 47 -8.11 -7.34 6.95
CA GLU A 47 -8.18 -6.42 8.09
C GLU A 47 -6.95 -5.52 8.16
N GLU A 48 -5.74 -6.08 8.02
CA GLU A 48 -4.50 -5.29 7.98
C GLU A 48 -4.50 -4.31 6.81
N PHE A 49 -4.99 -4.74 5.63
CA PHE A 49 -5.11 -3.85 4.48
C PHE A 49 -6.08 -2.68 4.74
N GLU A 50 -7.23 -2.96 5.36
CA GLU A 50 -8.23 -1.94 5.71
C GLU A 50 -7.67 -0.94 6.73
N VAL A 51 -6.92 -1.42 7.73
CA VAL A 51 -6.22 -0.55 8.69
C VAL A 51 -5.22 0.36 7.97
N GLN A 52 -4.38 -0.17 7.08
CA GLN A 52 -3.41 0.64 6.34
C GLN A 52 -4.10 1.69 5.44
N GLN A 53 -5.23 1.32 4.82
CA GLN A 53 -6.03 2.26 4.03
C GLN A 53 -6.58 3.41 4.89
N ALA A 54 -7.08 3.11 6.09
CA ALA A 54 -7.58 4.12 7.02
C ALA A 54 -6.47 5.05 7.53
N VAL A 55 -5.30 4.50 7.87
CA VAL A 55 -4.12 5.30 8.24
C VAL A 55 -3.73 6.24 7.11
N LEU A 56 -3.64 5.73 5.87
CA LEU A 56 -3.28 6.53 4.71
C LEU A 56 -4.27 7.66 4.44
N ALA A 57 -5.58 7.39 4.58
CA ALA A 57 -6.62 8.41 4.44
C ALA A 57 -6.41 9.54 5.46
N LYS A 58 -6.24 9.20 6.74
CA LYS A 58 -5.98 10.17 7.81
C LYS A 58 -4.70 10.97 7.59
N THR A 59 -3.63 10.33 7.10
CA THR A 59 -2.38 11.02 6.78
C THR A 59 -2.58 12.04 5.68
N ARG A 60 -3.36 11.74 4.63
CA ARG A 60 -3.66 12.69 3.55
C ARG A 60 -4.46 13.90 4.05
N GLU A 61 -5.45 13.67 4.90
CA GLU A 61 -6.21 14.75 5.55
C GLU A 61 -5.30 15.65 6.38
N THR A 62 -4.46 15.04 7.22
CA THR A 62 -3.51 15.77 8.07
C THR A 62 -2.50 16.54 7.23
N LEU A 63 -1.99 15.95 6.14
CA LEU A 63 -1.06 16.58 5.22
C LEU A 63 -1.69 17.81 4.57
N THR A 64 -2.90 17.68 4.03
CA THR A 64 -3.62 18.79 3.39
C THR A 64 -3.83 19.95 4.38
N ALA A 65 -4.18 19.63 5.63
CA ALA A 65 -4.35 20.65 6.67
C ALA A 65 -3.03 21.35 7.02
N LEU A 66 -1.91 20.62 7.06
CA LEU A 66 -0.59 21.19 7.31
C LEU A 66 -0.14 22.06 6.13
N GLU A 67 -0.32 21.62 4.89
CA GLU A 67 -0.02 22.41 3.69
C GLU A 67 -0.77 23.74 3.70
N ALA A 68 -2.07 23.73 4.04
CA ALA A 68 -2.85 24.95 4.18
C ALA A 68 -2.33 25.89 5.27
N ARG A 69 -1.91 25.34 6.42
CA ARG A 69 -1.32 26.14 7.51
C ARG A 69 0.01 26.75 7.13
N VAL A 70 0.86 26.00 6.42
CA VAL A 70 2.15 26.50 5.92
C VAL A 70 1.92 27.62 4.92
N ALA A 71 1.04 27.44 3.93
CA ALA A 71 0.73 28.47 2.96
C ALA A 71 0.20 29.76 3.62
N ALA A 72 -0.64 29.65 4.65
CA ALA A 72 -1.12 30.81 5.40
C ALA A 72 0.01 31.53 6.16
N LEU A 73 0.97 30.79 6.73
CA LEU A 73 2.13 31.38 7.41
C LEU A 73 3.09 32.04 6.42
N GLU A 74 3.35 31.41 5.28
CA GLU A 74 4.18 31.97 4.21
C GLU A 74 3.58 33.25 3.65
N ALA A 75 2.26 33.29 3.44
CA ALA A 75 1.55 34.49 2.99
C ALA A 75 1.64 35.65 4.01
N ARG A 76 1.50 35.34 5.31
CA ARG A 76 1.67 36.34 6.37
C ARG A 76 3.08 36.89 6.42
N HIS A 77 4.08 36.01 6.36
CA HIS A 77 5.47 36.42 6.38
C HIS A 77 5.85 37.26 5.15
N ALA A 78 5.35 36.90 3.97
CA ALA A 78 5.52 37.71 2.77
C ALA A 78 4.87 39.10 2.90
N GLY A 79 3.70 39.19 3.54
CA GLY A 79 3.04 40.46 3.86
C GLY A 79 3.85 41.33 4.81
N GLU A 80 4.37 40.76 5.90
CA GLU A 80 5.21 41.46 6.89
C GLU A 80 6.52 41.97 6.26
N VAL A 81 7.13 41.21 5.36
CA VAL A 81 8.35 41.62 4.63
C VAL A 81 8.03 42.74 3.62
N ALA A 82 6.87 42.70 2.95
CA ALA A 82 6.45 43.74 2.01
C ALA A 82 6.13 45.07 2.73
N GLU A 83 5.54 45.02 3.92
CA GLU A 83 5.23 46.19 4.75
C GLU A 83 6.53 46.84 5.29
N ALA A 84 7.48 46.04 5.78
CA ALA A 84 8.78 46.53 6.23
C ALA A 84 9.67 47.10 5.10
N ALA A 85 9.42 46.69 3.85
CA ALA A 85 10.14 47.15 2.67
C ALA A 85 9.54 48.42 2.04
N ASN A 86 8.46 49.00 2.60
CA ASN A 86 7.87 50.24 2.10
C ASN A 86 8.40 51.46 2.88
N PRO A 87 9.36 52.24 2.35
CA PRO A 87 9.99 53.35 3.06
C PRO A 87 9.14 54.64 3.14
N GLN A 88 7.81 54.54 2.97
CA GLN A 88 6.94 55.72 2.83
C GLN A 88 6.25 56.18 4.13
N ASP A 89 6.48 55.53 5.28
CA ASP A 89 5.81 55.86 6.55
C ASP A 89 6.63 56.71 7.54
N ASP A 90 7.79 57.28 7.12
CA ASP A 90 8.70 58.02 8.03
C ASP A 90 8.83 59.54 7.74
N PHE A 91 7.81 60.18 7.15
CA PHE A 91 7.71 61.65 7.00
C PHE A 91 6.33 62.22 7.35
#